data_AF-A0A535MND7-F1
#
_entry.id   AF-A0A535MND7-F1
#
_cell.length_a   1.000
_cell.length_b   1.000
_cell.length_c   1.000
_cell.angle_alpha   90.00
_cell.angle_beta   90.00
_cell.angle_gamma   90.00
#
_symmetry.space_group_name_H-M   'P 1'
#
loop_
_entity.id
_entity.type
_entity.pdbx_description
1 polymer ?
#
loop_
_entity_poly.entity_id
_entity_poly.type
_entity_poly.pdbx_seq_one_letter_code
_entity_poly.pdbx_strand_id
1 'polypeptide(L)'
;MSGTTVSARPPWRRAGCPQLGQGHEPEYIRGANATNRTDQNRRGCSDTPASSASVRPILQGRMDSPIMSAVPTASADRRSPRGVRLARTTMVQPDGRHVYLYGAFQPPPASYVAPLLTSGEWQQRWNPLRQEWVMYASGRQGRTFLPERAACPLCPSTEGHSTEIPASAYDAAVFENRFPAVRSGAPTGPLPPGAKPSAGVSEVVVYTDRHEGSFGTLPADRLDALVEVWADRCRELARRSDVRYVFIFENRGEAVGVTLHHPHGQIMGYPFVPPVPAIELAAASRHQRRTGTCLHCTLAADERRAKVRVILDQDGIVGYVPVSARWPYEVHVVPARHVGALPDSSSAVRRA
;
A
#
# COMPACT_ATOMS: atom_id res chain seq x y z
N MET A 1 -41.64 -14.63 -38.61
CA MET A 1 -41.55 -15.54 -37.45
C MET A 1 -40.08 -15.87 -37.26
N SER A 2 -39.38 -15.07 -36.43
CA SER A 2 -38.77 -15.44 -35.12
C SER A 2 -37.48 -16.26 -35.30
N GLY A 3 -36.26 -15.73 -35.09
CA GLY A 3 -35.70 -15.13 -33.86
C GLY A 3 -34.81 -16.19 -33.19
N THR A 4 -33.51 -16.00 -32.92
CA THR A 4 -33.00 -15.37 -31.69
C THR A 4 -31.48 -15.16 -31.74
N THR A 5 -31.04 -13.96 -31.36
CA THR A 5 -29.66 -13.51 -31.15
C THR A 5 -29.45 -13.38 -29.64
N VAL A 6 -28.30 -13.82 -29.09
CA VAL A 6 -27.93 -13.54 -27.68
C VAL A 6 -26.78 -12.54 -27.64
N SER A 7 -27.08 -11.35 -27.12
CA SER A 7 -26.16 -10.26 -26.80
C SER A 7 -25.92 -10.26 -25.29
N ALA A 8 -24.67 -10.30 -24.84
CA ALA A 8 -24.31 -10.05 -23.44
C ALA A 8 -23.69 -8.64 -23.32
N ARG A 9 -24.41 -7.73 -22.67
CA ARG A 9 -23.95 -6.38 -22.29
C ARG A 9 -23.39 -6.41 -20.85
N PRO A 10 -22.29 -5.71 -20.54
CA PRO A 10 -21.87 -5.49 -19.15
C PRO A 10 -22.64 -4.35 -18.48
N PRO A 11 -22.83 -4.36 -17.14
CA PRO A 11 -23.77 -3.47 -16.47
C PRO A 11 -23.06 -2.28 -15.80
N TRP A 12 -22.99 -1.11 -16.45
CA TRP A 12 -22.71 0.16 -15.74
C TRP A 12 -23.35 1.35 -16.47
N ARG A 13 -24.66 1.59 -16.29
CA ARG A 13 -25.28 2.92 -16.44
C ARG A 13 -26.58 3.00 -15.63
N ARG A 14 -26.61 3.86 -14.61
CA ARG A 14 -27.59 4.96 -14.42
C ARG A 14 -27.26 5.74 -13.14
N ALA A 15 -26.68 6.92 -13.32
CA ALA A 15 -27.04 8.15 -12.60
C ALA A 15 -26.84 9.30 -13.59
N GLY A 16 -27.81 10.21 -13.65
CA GLY A 16 -28.05 11.15 -14.75
C GLY A 16 -26.91 12.13 -15.02
N CYS A 17 -26.78 12.47 -16.30
CA CYS A 17 -26.00 13.58 -16.81
C CYS A 17 -26.86 14.85 -16.72
N PRO A 18 -26.45 15.91 -16.01
CA PRO A 18 -26.94 17.25 -16.26
C PRO A 18 -26.13 17.88 -17.39
N GLN A 19 -26.84 18.53 -18.29
CA GLN A 19 -26.35 19.19 -19.49
C GLN A 19 -25.25 20.21 -19.20
N LEU A 20 -24.25 20.27 -20.08
CA LEU A 20 -23.21 21.29 -20.11
C LEU A 20 -23.86 22.65 -20.44
N GLY A 21 -24.05 23.48 -19.41
CA GLY A 21 -24.33 24.91 -19.51
C GLY A 21 -23.03 25.71 -19.55
N GLN A 22 -23.08 26.82 -20.27
CA GLN A 22 -21.96 27.68 -20.67
C GLN A 22 -21.22 28.36 -19.50
N GLY A 23 -20.04 28.88 -19.83
CA GLY A 23 -19.00 29.44 -18.96
C GLY A 23 -19.43 30.30 -17.78
N HIS A 24 -18.74 30.09 -16.66
CA HIS A 24 -18.49 31.10 -15.64
C HIS A 24 -17.09 30.86 -15.07
N GLU A 25 -16.17 31.79 -15.33
CA GLU A 25 -14.90 31.92 -14.61
C GLU A 25 -15.19 32.30 -13.14
N PRO A 26 -14.43 31.79 -12.16
CA PRO A 26 -14.49 32.32 -10.80
C PRO A 26 -13.68 33.62 -10.70
N GLU A 27 -14.38 34.73 -10.47
CA GLU A 27 -13.83 35.99 -9.97
C GLU A 27 -13.09 35.77 -8.65
N TYR A 28 -11.76 35.90 -8.65
CA TYR A 28 -11.01 36.18 -7.42
C TYR A 28 -9.74 36.99 -7.70
N ILE A 29 -9.86 38.12 -8.41
CA ILE A 29 -8.83 39.18 -8.40
C ILE A 29 -9.52 40.55 -8.57
N ARG A 30 -9.84 41.24 -7.47
CA ARG A 30 -9.90 42.72 -7.40
C ARG A 30 -9.66 43.20 -5.96
N GLY A 31 -8.73 44.14 -5.80
CA GLY A 31 -8.64 45.01 -4.62
C GLY A 31 -7.24 45.17 -4.03
N ALA A 32 -6.50 46.15 -4.53
CA ALA A 32 -5.19 46.58 -4.05
C ALA A 32 -5.29 47.63 -2.91
N ASN A 33 -4.23 47.68 -2.09
CA ASN A 33 -3.62 48.82 -1.39
C ASN A 33 -4.46 49.75 -0.48
N ALA A 34 -4.06 49.86 0.81
CA ALA A 34 -3.54 51.12 1.42
C ALA A 34 -3.29 51.01 2.95
N THR A 35 -2.04 51.29 3.34
CA THR A 35 -1.49 52.06 4.49
C THR A 35 -2.20 52.24 5.86
N ASN A 36 -1.34 52.10 6.88
CA ASN A 36 -1.12 52.90 8.11
C ASN A 36 -1.81 52.57 9.47
N ARG A 37 -0.93 52.42 10.50
CA ARG A 37 -0.90 52.94 11.89
C ARG A 37 -2.26 53.18 12.60
N THR A 38 -2.52 52.84 13.87
CA THR A 38 -1.73 53.03 15.12
C THR A 38 -2.47 52.41 16.33
N ASP A 39 -1.70 52.13 17.38
CA ASP A 39 -1.99 52.18 18.84
C ASP A 39 -2.97 51.24 19.60
N GLN A 40 -2.36 50.59 20.61
CA GLN A 40 -2.73 50.46 22.03
C GLN A 40 -4.19 50.12 22.42
N ASN A 41 -4.38 48.99 23.14
CA ASN A 41 -4.51 49.04 24.61
C ASN A 41 -4.46 47.66 25.31
N ARG A 42 -4.05 47.73 26.58
CA ARG A 42 -3.88 46.69 27.61
C ARG A 42 -5.19 46.08 28.13
N ARG A 43 -5.01 44.96 28.87
CA ARG A 43 -5.79 44.33 29.97
C ARG A 43 -6.29 42.94 29.55
N GLY A 44 -6.14 41.86 30.32
CA GLY A 44 -5.58 41.61 31.64
C GLY A 44 -5.68 40.11 31.90
N CYS A 45 -4.71 39.56 32.64
CA CYS A 45 -4.78 38.20 33.19
C CYS A 45 -5.88 38.10 34.25
N SER A 46 -6.59 36.98 34.26
CA SER A 46 -7.21 36.47 35.48
C SER A 46 -7.35 34.95 35.40
N ASP A 47 -6.60 34.28 36.26
CA ASP A 47 -6.65 32.87 36.59
C ASP A 47 -8.03 32.44 37.10
N THR A 48 -8.43 31.20 36.80
CA THR A 48 -9.46 30.48 37.57
C THR A 48 -9.02 29.02 37.70
N PRO A 49 -8.97 28.44 38.91
CA PRO A 49 -8.43 27.11 39.13
C PRO A 49 -9.47 26.02 38.82
N ALA A 50 -9.08 25.01 38.05
CA ALA A 50 -9.87 23.80 37.85
C ALA A 50 -9.73 22.86 39.07
N SER A 51 -10.87 22.37 39.54
CA SER A 51 -11.03 21.52 40.71
C SER A 51 -10.43 20.13 40.53
N SER A 52 -9.85 19.62 41.61
CA SER A 52 -9.37 18.27 41.79
C SER A 52 -10.52 17.26 41.86
N ALA A 53 -10.58 16.32 40.92
CA ALA A 53 -11.40 15.11 41.02
C ALA A 53 -10.49 13.90 41.21
N SER A 54 -10.71 13.19 42.32
CA SER A 54 -10.00 11.99 42.77
C SER A 54 -10.11 10.84 41.76
N VAL A 55 -8.96 10.27 41.36
CA VAL A 55 -8.89 9.02 40.59
C VAL A 55 -8.91 7.84 41.57
N ARG A 56 -9.91 6.96 41.46
CA ARG A 56 -9.92 5.64 42.11
C ARG A 56 -9.16 4.63 41.22
N PRO A 57 -8.35 3.72 41.77
CA PRO A 57 -7.58 2.77 40.97
C PRO A 57 -8.52 1.69 40.41
N ILE A 58 -8.54 1.53 39.08
CA ILE A 58 -9.20 0.40 38.43
C ILE A 58 -8.23 -0.78 38.49
N LEU A 59 -8.73 -1.85 39.09
CA LEU A 59 -8.12 -3.17 39.23
C LEU A 59 -7.49 -3.67 37.94
N GLN A 60 -6.24 -4.12 38.05
CA GLN A 60 -5.51 -4.91 37.06
C GLN A 60 -6.28 -6.18 36.70
N GLY A 61 -6.96 -6.16 35.55
CA GLY A 61 -7.42 -7.35 34.87
C GLY A 61 -6.30 -7.90 33.99
N ARG A 62 -5.96 -9.19 34.15
CA ARG A 62 -5.13 -9.96 33.22
C ARG A 62 -5.61 -9.72 31.78
N MET A 63 -4.74 -9.23 30.91
CA MET A 63 -4.95 -9.32 29.46
C MET A 63 -4.67 -10.76 29.04
N ASP A 64 -5.74 -11.54 28.90
CA ASP A 64 -5.71 -12.90 28.38
C ASP A 64 -5.41 -12.88 26.86
N SER A 65 -4.33 -13.57 26.46
CA SER A 65 -3.81 -13.79 25.10
C SER A 65 -3.20 -12.57 24.36
N PRO A 66 -1.92 -12.66 23.88
CA PRO A 66 -1.26 -11.59 23.13
C PRO A 66 -1.76 -11.42 21.67
N ILE A 67 -2.70 -12.25 21.24
CA ILE A 67 -3.33 -12.24 19.91
C ILE A 67 -4.84 -12.27 20.13
N MET A 68 -5.57 -11.25 19.64
CA MET A 68 -7.00 -11.13 19.91
C MET A 68 -7.85 -12.17 19.17
N SER A 69 -7.38 -12.65 18.01
CA SER A 69 -7.96 -13.78 17.28
C SER A 69 -6.99 -14.31 16.24
N ALA A 70 -7.06 -15.61 15.93
CA ALA A 70 -6.38 -16.24 14.80
C ALA A 70 -7.43 -16.94 13.94
N VAL A 71 -7.67 -16.42 12.72
CA VAL A 71 -8.67 -16.97 11.81
C VAL A 71 -7.99 -17.49 10.56
N PRO A 72 -7.98 -18.82 10.34
CA PRO A 72 -7.55 -19.40 9.07
C PRO A 72 -8.48 -18.89 7.97
N THR A 73 -7.95 -18.20 6.97
CA THR A 73 -8.67 -17.86 5.75
C THR A 73 -7.95 -18.48 4.57
N ALA A 74 -8.62 -19.37 3.85
CA ALA A 74 -8.06 -19.82 2.58
C ALA A 74 -8.12 -18.66 1.57
N SER A 75 -6.98 -18.30 1.00
CA SER A 75 -6.97 -17.40 -0.16
C SER A 75 -7.75 -18.07 -1.31
N ALA A 76 -8.72 -17.34 -1.85
CA ALA A 76 -9.67 -17.86 -2.82
C ALA A 76 -9.09 -17.80 -4.24
N ASP A 77 -8.27 -18.80 -4.61
CA ASP A 77 -8.09 -19.16 -6.02
C ASP A 77 -8.28 -20.68 -6.17
N ARG A 78 -9.39 -21.08 -6.81
CA ARG A 78 -9.79 -22.48 -6.98
C ARG A 78 -9.24 -23.13 -8.27
N ARG A 79 -8.42 -22.44 -9.07
CA ARG A 79 -8.03 -22.96 -10.40
C ARG A 79 -6.54 -22.81 -10.71
N SER A 80 -5.72 -23.65 -10.10
CA SER A 80 -4.42 -23.98 -10.66
C SER A 80 -4.18 -25.49 -10.59
N PRO A 81 -3.87 -26.18 -11.71
CA PRO A 81 -3.75 -27.64 -11.76
C PRO A 81 -2.59 -28.21 -10.92
N ARG A 82 -1.67 -27.35 -10.44
CA ARG A 82 -0.59 -27.64 -9.48
C ARG A 82 -0.37 -26.49 -8.48
N GLY A 83 -1.36 -25.61 -8.29
CA GLY A 83 -1.18 -24.37 -7.54
C GLY A 83 -1.04 -24.64 -6.06
N VAL A 84 0.07 -24.19 -5.49
CA VAL A 84 0.24 -24.09 -4.05
C VAL A 84 -0.89 -23.19 -3.53
N ARG A 85 -1.88 -23.78 -2.86
CA ARG A 85 -2.88 -23.02 -2.13
C ARG A 85 -2.17 -22.44 -0.92
N LEU A 86 -1.69 -21.19 -1.06
CA LEU A 86 -1.01 -20.51 0.03
C LEU A 86 -2.05 -20.19 1.12
N ALA A 87 -2.08 -21.03 2.15
CA ALA A 87 -2.97 -20.82 3.29
C ALA A 87 -2.57 -19.52 3.99
N ARG A 88 -3.57 -18.69 4.32
CA ARG A 88 -3.38 -17.43 5.04
C ARG A 88 -4.00 -17.56 6.43
N THR A 89 -3.25 -17.18 7.46
CA THR A 89 -3.76 -17.03 8.82
C THR A 89 -3.77 -15.55 9.15
N THR A 90 -4.93 -15.01 9.49
CA THR A 90 -5.08 -13.62 9.91
C THR A 90 -5.04 -13.54 11.43
N MET A 91 -4.24 -12.61 11.94
CA MET A 91 -4.10 -12.28 13.35
C MET A 91 -4.33 -10.78 13.56
N VAL A 92 -4.87 -10.41 14.71
CA VAL A 92 -5.08 -9.01 15.11
C VAL A 92 -4.25 -8.72 16.35
N GLN A 93 -3.37 -7.72 16.24
CA GLN A 93 -2.56 -7.21 17.34
C GLN A 93 -3.42 -6.39 18.33
N PRO A 94 -2.97 -6.20 19.59
CA PRO A 94 -3.74 -5.47 20.60
C PRO A 94 -4.09 -4.01 20.23
N ASP A 95 -3.32 -3.39 19.32
CA ASP A 95 -3.57 -2.04 18.80
C ASP A 95 -4.49 -2.02 17.56
N GLY A 96 -5.05 -3.18 17.19
CA GLY A 96 -5.96 -3.35 16.06
C GLY A 96 -5.29 -3.60 14.71
N ARG A 97 -3.94 -3.57 14.64
CA ARG A 97 -3.21 -3.86 13.40
C ARG A 97 -3.33 -5.33 13.01
N HIS A 98 -3.42 -5.58 11.71
CA HIS A 98 -3.47 -6.94 11.18
C HIS A 98 -2.09 -7.51 10.87
N VAL A 99 -1.93 -8.79 11.13
CA VAL A 99 -0.82 -9.63 10.65
C VAL A 99 -1.40 -10.81 9.87
N TYR A 100 -0.80 -11.12 8.74
CA TYR A 100 -1.19 -12.20 7.84
C TYR A 100 0.02 -13.11 7.65
N LEU A 101 -0.07 -14.34 8.13
CA LEU A 101 0.95 -15.38 7.90
C LEU A 101 0.53 -16.23 6.71
N TYR A 102 1.44 -16.40 5.74
CA TYR A 102 1.20 -17.17 4.53
C TYR A 102 2.08 -18.41 4.54
N GLY A 103 1.47 -19.58 4.30
CA GLY A 103 2.19 -20.86 4.32
C GLY A 103 2.35 -21.44 5.74
N ALA A 104 3.42 -22.20 5.95
CA ALA A 104 3.73 -22.78 7.25
C ALA A 104 4.26 -21.72 8.23
N PHE A 105 3.93 -21.87 9.50
CA PHE A 105 4.50 -21.08 10.59
C PHE A 105 4.48 -21.87 11.90
N GLN A 106 5.33 -21.47 12.85
CA GLN A 106 5.33 -21.95 14.23
C GLN A 106 4.82 -20.85 15.18
N PRO A 107 4.02 -21.17 16.20
CA PRO A 107 3.52 -20.19 17.17
C PRO A 107 4.65 -19.38 17.82
N PRO A 108 4.36 -18.16 18.28
CA PRO A 108 5.37 -17.35 18.97
C PRO A 108 5.70 -17.96 20.35
N PRO A 109 6.84 -17.59 20.95
CA PRO A 109 7.18 -17.97 22.33
C PRO A 109 6.11 -17.48 23.32
N ALA A 110 6.01 -18.14 24.47
CA ALA A 110 5.06 -17.75 25.52
C ALA A 110 5.32 -16.32 26.04
N SER A 111 6.56 -15.85 25.94
CA SER A 111 6.97 -14.49 26.31
C SER A 111 6.61 -13.41 25.29
N TYR A 112 5.92 -13.74 24.19
CA TYR A 112 5.67 -12.79 23.11
C TYR A 112 4.77 -11.63 23.55
N VAL A 113 5.23 -10.41 23.26
CA VAL A 113 4.50 -9.16 23.47
C VAL A 113 4.47 -8.39 22.15
N ALA A 114 3.28 -8.16 21.62
CA ALA A 114 3.12 -7.47 20.35
C ALA A 114 3.64 -6.02 20.42
N PRO A 115 4.51 -5.58 19.49
CA PRO A 115 4.90 -4.19 19.38
C PRO A 115 3.68 -3.30 19.11
N LEU A 116 3.62 -2.13 19.75
CA LEU A 116 2.51 -1.20 19.60
C LEU A 116 2.82 -0.08 18.60
N LEU A 117 1.79 0.35 17.89
CA LEU A 117 1.81 1.52 17.01
C LEU A 117 2.40 2.75 17.72
N THR A 118 3.26 3.48 17.02
CA THR A 118 3.81 4.73 17.53
C THR A 118 2.80 5.88 17.48
N SER A 119 2.91 6.84 18.39
CA SER A 119 2.17 8.09 18.30
C SER A 119 2.62 8.92 17.08
N GLY A 120 1.71 9.73 16.55
CA GLY A 120 2.01 10.59 15.41
C GLY A 120 0.76 11.26 14.83
N GLU A 121 0.99 12.11 13.85
CA GLU A 121 -0.04 12.73 13.02
C GLU A 121 0.00 12.13 11.62
N TRP A 122 -1.16 11.86 11.04
CA TRP A 122 -1.30 11.32 9.69
C TRP A 122 -2.28 12.18 8.90
N GLN A 123 -1.73 13.06 8.07
CA GLN A 123 -2.49 14.07 7.34
C GLN A 123 -2.09 14.05 5.86
N GLN A 124 -3.01 14.43 4.99
CA GLN A 124 -2.76 14.74 3.59
C GLN A 124 -3.02 16.21 3.38
N ARG A 125 -2.09 16.91 2.72
CA ARG A 125 -2.23 18.34 2.40
C ARG A 125 -2.22 18.49 0.89
N TRP A 126 -3.19 19.24 0.37
CA TRP A 126 -3.27 19.52 -1.06
C TRP A 126 -2.20 20.55 -1.46
N ASN A 127 -1.39 20.24 -2.47
CA ASN A 127 -0.48 21.18 -3.10
C ASN A 127 -1.13 21.77 -4.35
N PRO A 128 -1.60 23.03 -4.34
CA PRO A 128 -2.27 23.63 -5.49
C PRO A 128 -1.33 23.92 -6.68
N LEU A 129 -0.02 24.08 -6.45
CA LEU A 129 0.94 24.35 -7.53
C LEU A 129 1.22 23.10 -8.38
N ARG A 130 1.23 21.93 -7.73
CA ARG A 130 1.52 20.64 -8.37
C ARG A 130 0.28 19.78 -8.59
N GLN A 131 -0.88 20.23 -8.10
CA GLN A 131 -2.15 19.52 -8.18
C GLN A 131 -2.04 18.09 -7.63
N GLU A 132 -1.39 17.94 -6.47
CA GLU A 132 -1.12 16.64 -5.86
C GLU A 132 -1.32 16.64 -4.34
N TRP A 133 -1.61 15.46 -3.79
CA TRP A 133 -1.68 15.24 -2.35
C TRP A 133 -0.30 14.91 -1.79
N VAL A 134 0.09 15.62 -0.73
CA VAL A 134 1.33 15.35 0.02
C VAL A 134 0.98 14.71 1.35
N MET A 135 1.62 13.59 1.68
CA MET A 135 1.40 12.86 2.94
C MET A 135 2.36 13.34 4.02
N TYR A 136 1.81 13.61 5.20
CA TYR A 136 2.53 13.93 6.42
C TYR A 136 2.27 12.84 7.44
N ALA A 137 3.33 12.20 7.91
CA ALA A 137 3.28 11.08 8.85
C ALA A 137 4.38 11.23 9.90
N SER A 138 4.15 12.05 10.94
CA SER A 138 5.21 12.45 11.88
C SER A 138 5.74 11.28 12.72
N GLY A 139 4.91 10.26 12.99
CA GLY A 139 5.33 9.05 13.70
C GLY A 139 6.45 8.27 12.98
N ARG A 140 6.69 8.54 11.69
CA ARG A 140 7.79 7.91 10.93
C ARG A 140 9.19 8.34 11.39
N GLN A 141 9.31 9.41 12.19
CA GLN A 141 10.60 9.80 12.77
C GLN A 141 11.14 8.75 13.75
N GLY A 142 10.27 7.96 14.38
CA GLY A 142 10.66 6.88 15.29
C GLY A 142 10.99 5.55 14.60
N ARG A 143 11.06 5.52 13.26
CA ARG A 143 11.24 4.28 12.49
C ARG A 143 12.55 3.61 12.87
N THR A 144 12.50 2.30 13.08
CA THR A 144 13.70 1.46 13.23
C THR A 144 14.64 1.67 12.04
N PHE A 145 15.88 2.05 12.33
CA PHE A 145 16.88 2.40 11.33
C PHE A 145 18.11 1.52 11.52
N LEU A 146 18.35 0.64 10.54
CA LEU A 146 19.50 -0.27 10.44
C LEU A 146 19.86 -0.91 11.80
N PRO A 147 18.90 -1.62 12.43
CA PRO A 147 19.16 -2.26 13.70
C PRO A 147 20.18 -3.38 13.50
N GLU A 148 20.89 -3.74 14.57
CA GLU A 148 21.62 -5.00 14.60
C GLU A 148 20.67 -6.18 14.31
N ARG A 149 21.22 -7.28 13.78
CA ARG A 149 20.45 -8.47 13.42
C ARG A 149 19.58 -8.99 14.57
N ALA A 150 20.11 -8.97 15.79
CA ALA A 150 19.42 -9.40 17.00
C ALA A 150 18.20 -8.53 17.38
N ALA A 151 18.13 -7.30 16.85
CA ALA A 151 17.03 -6.35 17.05
C ALA A 151 16.17 -6.18 15.79
N CYS A 152 16.30 -7.08 14.80
CA CYS A 152 15.55 -6.98 13.55
C CYS A 152 14.05 -7.23 13.80
N PRO A 153 13.16 -6.26 13.49
CA PRO A 153 11.73 -6.39 13.73
C PRO A 153 11.03 -7.36 12.75
N LEU A 154 11.77 -7.89 11.78
CA LEU A 154 11.26 -8.81 10.76
C LEU A 154 11.73 -10.24 10.98
N CYS A 155 12.71 -10.49 11.87
CA CYS A 155 13.09 -11.86 12.22
C CYS A 155 11.95 -12.61 12.93
N PRO A 156 12.01 -13.95 13.01
CA PRO A 156 11.13 -14.70 13.89
C PRO A 156 11.24 -14.25 15.34
N SER A 157 10.10 -14.24 16.04
CA SER A 157 10.05 -13.94 17.47
C SER A 157 10.72 -15.08 18.27
N THR A 158 11.55 -14.72 19.23
CA THR A 158 12.28 -15.66 20.10
C THR A 158 12.06 -15.31 21.58
N GLU A 159 12.41 -16.23 22.47
CA GLU A 159 12.35 -15.97 23.93
C GLU A 159 13.11 -14.68 24.27
N GLY A 160 12.42 -13.73 24.91
CA GLY A 160 12.99 -12.42 25.24
C GLY A 160 13.08 -11.40 24.10
N HIS A 161 12.71 -11.75 22.87
CA HIS A 161 12.70 -10.82 21.72
C HIS A 161 11.45 -10.99 20.84
N SER A 162 10.48 -10.09 21.03
CA SER A 162 9.26 -10.04 20.20
C SER A 162 9.46 -9.12 19.00
N THR A 163 9.09 -9.61 17.82
CA THR A 163 9.16 -8.86 16.57
C THR A 163 7.76 -8.42 16.11
N GLU A 164 7.63 -7.79 14.94
CA GLU A 164 6.31 -7.48 14.37
C GLU A 164 5.54 -8.77 13.98
N ILE A 165 6.24 -9.91 13.92
CA ILE A 165 5.71 -11.18 13.46
C ILE A 165 5.48 -12.11 14.66
N PRO A 166 4.22 -12.44 14.99
CA PRO A 166 3.85 -13.34 16.08
C PRO A 166 4.08 -14.82 15.67
N ALA A 167 5.30 -15.16 15.27
CA ALA A 167 5.70 -16.51 14.89
C ALA A 167 7.19 -16.73 15.16
N SER A 168 7.55 -17.94 15.59
CA SER A 168 8.95 -18.37 15.82
C SER A 168 9.60 -19.00 14.58
N ALA A 169 8.80 -19.29 13.55
CA ALA A 169 9.21 -19.61 12.19
C ALA A 169 8.05 -19.27 11.24
N TYR A 170 8.33 -18.83 10.01
CA TYR A 170 7.26 -18.52 9.04
C TYR A 170 7.79 -18.53 7.60
N ASP A 171 6.90 -18.89 6.68
CA ASP A 171 7.20 -18.90 5.25
C ASP A 171 7.21 -17.48 4.65
N ALA A 172 6.12 -16.73 4.82
CA ALA A 172 6.03 -15.31 4.48
C ALA A 172 5.02 -14.62 5.41
N ALA A 173 5.19 -13.32 5.62
CA ALA A 173 4.31 -12.52 6.48
C ALA A 173 3.95 -11.19 5.83
N VAL A 174 2.74 -10.70 6.07
CA VAL A 174 2.33 -9.32 5.76
C VAL A 174 1.76 -8.71 7.02
N PHE A 175 2.13 -7.49 7.37
CA PHE A 175 1.55 -6.82 8.52
C PHE A 175 1.37 -5.32 8.29
N GLU A 176 0.38 -4.72 8.95
CA GLU A 176 0.20 -3.27 8.95
C GLU A 176 1.40 -2.59 9.63
N ASN A 177 2.04 -1.69 8.91
CA ASN A 177 3.30 -1.07 9.30
C ASN A 177 3.15 -0.27 10.61
N ARG A 178 4.06 -0.48 11.57
CA ARG A 178 4.13 0.26 12.84
C ARG A 178 4.39 1.76 12.65
N PHE A 179 5.01 2.14 11.54
CA PHE A 179 5.32 3.52 11.16
C PHE A 179 4.61 3.89 9.85
N PRO A 180 3.27 3.89 9.79
CA PRO A 180 2.55 3.98 8.53
C PRO A 180 2.64 5.40 7.94
N ALA A 181 2.65 5.51 6.60
CA ALA A 181 2.49 6.81 5.93
C ALA A 181 1.01 7.18 5.73
N VAL A 182 0.16 6.17 5.56
CA VAL A 182 -1.30 6.25 5.56
C VAL A 182 -1.84 5.13 6.45
N ARG A 183 -2.93 5.38 7.18
CA ARG A 183 -3.50 4.35 8.06
C ARG A 183 -5.02 4.43 8.16
N SER A 184 -5.60 3.29 8.50
CA SER A 184 -7.00 3.21 8.91
C SER A 184 -7.17 3.93 10.24
N GLY A 185 -8.26 4.67 10.38
CA GLY A 185 -8.54 5.45 11.59
C GLY A 185 -7.54 6.59 11.86
N ALA A 186 -6.95 7.18 10.81
CA ALA A 186 -6.15 8.40 10.97
C ALA A 186 -6.98 9.46 11.74
N PRO A 187 -6.43 10.07 12.82
CA PRO A 187 -7.19 10.99 13.66
C PRO A 187 -7.80 12.16 12.86
N THR A 188 -9.04 12.50 13.17
CA THR A 188 -9.84 13.56 12.51
C THR A 188 -9.84 14.88 13.28
N GLY A 189 -8.80 15.13 14.09
CA GLY A 189 -8.68 16.37 14.87
C GLY A 189 -8.63 17.64 13.99
N PRO A 190 -8.51 18.84 14.59
CA PRO A 190 -8.36 20.07 13.83
C PRO A 190 -7.19 19.98 12.84
N LEU A 191 -7.45 20.28 11.56
CA LEU A 191 -6.47 20.23 10.48
C LEU A 191 -6.30 21.62 9.85
N PRO A 192 -5.09 21.94 9.32
CA PRO A 192 -4.90 23.15 8.52
C PRO A 192 -5.85 23.22 7.32
N PRO A 193 -6.19 24.41 6.81
CA PRO A 193 -6.94 24.54 5.56
C PRO A 193 -6.30 23.75 4.41
N GLY A 194 -7.11 23.00 3.67
CA GLY A 194 -6.63 22.13 2.58
C GLY A 194 -5.98 20.82 3.05
N ALA A 195 -6.02 20.52 4.35
CA ALA A 195 -5.61 19.23 4.89
C ALA A 195 -6.80 18.32 5.21
N LYS A 196 -6.59 17.01 5.12
CA LYS A 196 -7.55 15.96 5.49
C LYS A 196 -6.82 14.80 6.17
N PRO A 197 -7.52 13.92 6.92
CA PRO A 197 -6.89 12.73 7.49
C PRO A 197 -6.28 11.84 6.41
N SER A 198 -5.12 11.24 6.70
CA SER A 198 -4.43 10.33 5.77
C SER A 198 -4.94 8.90 5.93
N ALA A 199 -6.17 8.66 5.45
CA ALA A 199 -6.77 7.33 5.40
C ALA A 199 -6.05 6.42 4.39
N GLY A 200 -6.11 5.10 4.58
CA GLY A 200 -5.46 4.12 3.72
C GLY A 200 -4.84 2.97 4.51
N VAL A 201 -3.95 2.22 3.85
CA VAL A 201 -3.20 1.14 4.50
C VAL A 201 -1.72 1.21 4.10
N SER A 202 -0.83 1.03 5.08
CA SER A 202 0.61 0.80 4.84
C SER A 202 0.96 -0.59 5.36
N GLU A 203 1.38 -1.50 4.50
CA GLU A 203 1.78 -2.87 4.88
C GLU A 203 3.26 -3.11 4.57
N VAL A 204 3.88 -3.97 5.37
CA VAL A 204 5.19 -4.56 5.10
C VAL A 204 4.97 -6.01 4.70
N VAL A 205 5.64 -6.45 3.63
CA VAL A 205 5.63 -7.85 3.16
C VAL A 205 7.01 -8.43 3.41
N VAL A 206 7.11 -9.46 4.24
CA VAL A 206 8.36 -10.13 4.58
C VAL A 206 8.44 -11.45 3.83
N TYR A 207 9.51 -11.62 3.06
CA TYR A 207 9.58 -12.66 2.04
C TYR A 207 9.97 -14.04 2.59
N THR A 208 10.62 -14.08 3.75
CA THR A 208 11.14 -15.28 4.39
C THR A 208 11.49 -14.96 5.86
N ASP A 209 11.52 -15.97 6.72
CA ASP A 209 12.10 -15.90 8.06
C ASP A 209 13.63 -15.76 8.11
N ARG A 210 14.32 -15.94 6.98
CA ARG A 210 15.77 -15.79 6.88
C ARG A 210 16.16 -14.31 6.78
N HIS A 211 17.04 -13.88 7.68
CA HIS A 211 17.55 -12.51 7.71
C HIS A 211 18.39 -12.15 6.48
N GLU A 212 19.13 -13.11 5.95
CA GLU A 212 20.03 -12.90 4.82
C GLU A 212 19.34 -13.16 3.49
N GLY A 213 19.73 -12.39 2.47
CA GLY A 213 19.32 -12.61 1.09
C GLY A 213 18.61 -11.41 0.45
N SER A 214 17.73 -11.72 -0.48
CA SER A 214 17.06 -10.78 -1.37
C SER A 214 15.92 -11.45 -2.11
N PHE A 215 15.04 -10.65 -2.71
CA PHE A 215 14.09 -11.16 -3.71
C PHE A 215 14.78 -12.06 -4.75
N GLY A 216 15.87 -11.59 -5.36
CA GLY A 216 16.61 -12.32 -6.41
C GLY A 216 17.37 -13.58 -5.95
N THR A 217 17.45 -13.86 -4.65
CA THR A 217 18.10 -15.06 -4.09
C THR A 217 17.10 -16.01 -3.42
N LEU A 218 15.81 -15.69 -3.46
CA LEU A 218 14.78 -16.57 -2.93
C LEU A 218 14.68 -17.85 -3.79
N PRO A 219 14.42 -19.01 -3.17
CA PRO A 219 14.03 -20.21 -3.91
C PRO A 219 12.78 -19.98 -4.77
N ALA A 220 12.67 -20.67 -5.90
CA ALA A 220 11.59 -20.47 -6.87
C ALA A 220 10.19 -20.66 -6.27
N ASP A 221 10.01 -21.64 -5.38
CA ASP A 221 8.75 -21.88 -4.65
C ASP A 221 8.38 -20.71 -3.72
N ARG A 222 9.37 -20.01 -3.15
CA ARG A 222 9.15 -18.78 -2.36
C ARG A 222 8.77 -17.60 -3.24
N LEU A 223 9.38 -17.46 -4.41
CA LEU A 223 9.01 -16.44 -5.39
C LEU A 223 7.57 -16.64 -5.88
N ASP A 224 7.20 -17.87 -6.26
CA ASP A 224 5.84 -18.25 -6.62
C ASP A 224 4.83 -17.85 -5.54
N ALA A 225 5.12 -18.21 -4.29
CA ALA A 225 4.27 -17.87 -3.15
C ALA A 225 4.16 -16.36 -2.96
N LEU A 226 5.25 -15.61 -3.10
CA LEU A 226 5.27 -14.17 -2.90
C LEU A 226 4.42 -13.41 -3.93
N VAL A 227 4.41 -13.83 -5.19
CA VAL A 227 3.53 -13.22 -6.20
C VAL A 227 2.05 -13.50 -5.89
N GLU A 228 1.73 -14.67 -5.33
CA GLU A 228 0.38 -14.98 -4.83
C GLU A 228 0.03 -14.15 -3.58
N VAL A 229 0.97 -13.89 -2.68
CA VAL A 229 0.79 -12.94 -1.56
C VAL A 229 0.42 -11.56 -2.10
N TRP A 230 1.15 -11.04 -3.08
CA TRP A 230 0.85 -9.76 -3.71
C TRP A 230 -0.54 -9.74 -4.37
N ALA A 231 -0.91 -10.80 -5.08
CA ALA A 231 -2.23 -10.92 -5.68
C ALA A 231 -3.34 -10.97 -4.61
N ASP A 232 -3.15 -11.71 -3.52
CA ASP A 232 -4.09 -11.76 -2.38
C ASP A 232 -4.27 -10.39 -1.75
N ARG A 233 -3.17 -9.72 -1.39
CA ARG A 233 -3.21 -8.37 -0.79
C ARG A 233 -3.86 -7.36 -1.71
N CYS A 234 -3.55 -7.37 -3.01
CA CYS A 234 -4.22 -6.52 -3.99
C CYS A 234 -5.73 -6.73 -4.00
N ARG A 235 -6.22 -7.98 -3.99
CA ARG A 235 -7.66 -8.29 -3.96
C ARG A 235 -8.33 -7.78 -2.68
N GLU A 236 -7.69 -7.96 -1.53
CA GLU A 236 -8.22 -7.50 -0.24
C GLU A 236 -8.28 -5.97 -0.17
N LEU A 237 -7.17 -5.30 -0.48
CA LEU A 237 -7.08 -3.84 -0.41
C LEU A 237 -7.98 -3.17 -1.44
N ALA A 238 -8.16 -3.74 -2.63
CA ALA A 238 -9.06 -3.20 -3.66
C ALA A 238 -10.55 -3.26 -3.27
N ARG A 239 -10.93 -4.09 -2.29
CA ARG A 239 -12.31 -4.13 -1.77
C ARG A 239 -12.60 -3.06 -0.72
N ARG A 240 -11.58 -2.37 -0.24
CA ARG A 240 -11.75 -1.34 0.78
C ARG A 240 -12.23 -0.03 0.17
N SER A 241 -13.25 0.58 0.79
CA SER A 241 -13.81 1.85 0.31
C SER A 241 -12.87 3.05 0.47
N ASP A 242 -11.88 2.95 1.37
CA ASP A 242 -10.87 3.98 1.62
C ASP A 242 -9.60 3.81 0.75
N VAL A 243 -9.56 2.82 -0.14
CA VAL A 243 -8.43 2.56 -1.06
C VAL A 243 -8.86 2.80 -2.50
N ARG A 244 -8.09 3.62 -3.21
CA ARG A 244 -8.27 3.96 -4.63
C ARG A 244 -7.14 3.46 -5.52
N TYR A 245 -5.96 3.19 -4.95
CA TYR A 245 -4.81 2.66 -5.66
C TYR A 245 -3.97 1.78 -4.73
N VAL A 246 -3.58 0.60 -5.21
CA VAL A 246 -2.68 -0.31 -4.49
C VAL A 246 -1.32 -0.25 -5.16
N PHE A 247 -0.27 0.06 -4.39
CA PHE A 247 1.10 0.13 -4.88
C PHE A 247 1.97 -0.87 -4.11
N ILE A 248 2.46 -1.88 -4.82
CA ILE A 248 3.42 -2.85 -4.31
C ILE A 248 4.81 -2.41 -4.77
N PHE A 249 5.78 -2.33 -3.86
CA PHE A 249 7.14 -1.96 -4.21
C PHE A 249 8.16 -2.53 -3.23
N GLU A 250 9.41 -2.58 -3.67
CA GLU A 250 10.59 -2.90 -2.86
C GLU A 250 11.58 -1.75 -2.99
N ASN A 251 12.17 -1.34 -1.86
CA ASN A 251 13.41 -0.57 -1.87
C ASN A 251 14.53 -1.53 -1.47
N ARG A 252 15.62 -1.58 -2.24
CA ARG A 252 16.75 -2.48 -1.97
C ARG A 252 18.09 -1.76 -2.05
N GLY A 253 18.87 -1.87 -0.97
CA GLY A 253 20.19 -1.24 -0.83
C GLY A 253 20.14 0.06 -0.04
N GLU A 254 21.18 0.32 0.77
CA GLU A 254 21.28 1.51 1.61
C GLU A 254 21.22 2.81 0.78
N ALA A 255 21.82 2.79 -0.41
CA ALA A 255 21.84 3.93 -1.34
C ALA A 255 20.44 4.43 -1.76
N VAL A 256 19.39 3.61 -1.60
CA VAL A 256 18.00 3.99 -1.92
C VAL A 256 17.11 4.11 -0.68
N GLY A 257 17.72 4.26 0.51
CA GLY A 257 17.01 4.55 1.76
C GLY A 257 16.35 3.33 2.40
N VAL A 258 16.89 2.13 2.18
CA VAL A 258 16.52 0.95 2.95
C VAL A 258 16.90 1.14 4.42
N THR A 259 15.98 0.82 5.32
CA THR A 259 16.20 0.94 6.76
C THR A 259 16.29 -0.42 7.46
N LEU A 260 16.08 -1.53 6.74
CA LEU A 260 16.09 -2.90 7.26
C LEU A 260 16.69 -3.83 6.19
N HIS A 261 17.72 -4.61 6.52
CA HIS A 261 18.38 -5.50 5.56
C HIS A 261 17.59 -6.77 5.23
N HIS A 262 16.74 -7.22 6.16
CA HIS A 262 15.91 -8.42 6.00
C HIS A 262 15.07 -8.34 4.71
N PRO A 263 14.98 -9.40 3.89
CA PRO A 263 14.22 -9.39 2.63
C PRO A 263 12.75 -9.00 2.81
N HIS A 264 12.38 -7.81 2.33
CA HIS A 264 11.02 -7.30 2.49
C HIS A 264 10.65 -6.29 1.39
N GLY A 265 9.35 -6.17 1.14
CA GLY A 265 8.73 -5.13 0.35
C GLY A 265 7.65 -4.40 1.14
N GLN A 266 6.92 -3.54 0.47
CA GLN A 266 5.85 -2.74 1.03
C GLN A 266 4.64 -2.74 0.11
N ILE A 267 3.45 -2.61 0.70
CA ILE A 267 2.20 -2.41 -0.02
C ILE A 267 1.50 -1.19 0.55
N MET A 268 1.15 -0.26 -0.32
CA MET A 268 0.45 0.97 0.04
C MET A 268 -0.92 0.99 -0.61
N GLY A 269 -1.97 1.02 0.21
CA GLY A 269 -3.34 1.32 -0.21
C GLY A 269 -3.60 2.80 -0.06
N TYR A 270 -3.46 3.56 -1.15
CA TYR A 270 -3.67 5.01 -1.17
C TYR A 270 -5.16 5.34 -1.30
N PRO A 271 -5.66 6.42 -0.66
CA PRO A 271 -7.04 6.89 -0.82
C PRO A 271 -7.21 7.78 -2.07
N PHE A 272 -6.18 7.90 -2.90
CA PHE A 272 -6.16 8.62 -4.17
C PHE A 272 -5.23 7.87 -5.15
N VAL A 273 -5.28 8.21 -6.45
CA VAL A 273 -4.30 7.71 -7.43
C VAL A 273 -3.07 8.63 -7.38
N PRO A 274 -1.86 8.12 -7.07
CA PRO A 274 -0.65 8.95 -7.01
C PRO A 274 -0.31 9.64 -8.35
N PRO A 275 0.50 10.72 -8.34
CA PRO A 275 0.71 11.55 -9.52
C PRO A 275 1.24 10.82 -10.76
N VAL A 276 2.24 9.95 -10.61
CA VAL A 276 2.83 9.19 -11.72
C VAL A 276 1.80 8.25 -12.37
N PRO A 277 1.16 7.30 -11.64
CA PRO A 277 0.14 6.45 -12.25
C PRO A 277 -1.08 7.23 -12.75
N ALA A 278 -1.41 8.40 -12.20
CA ALA A 278 -2.47 9.25 -12.73
C ALA A 278 -2.14 9.80 -14.14
N ILE A 279 -0.90 10.22 -14.36
CA ILE A 279 -0.40 10.68 -15.67
C ILE A 279 -0.42 9.53 -16.68
N GLU A 280 0.09 8.35 -16.28
CA GLU A 280 0.12 7.15 -17.12
C GLU A 280 -1.29 6.70 -17.51
N LEU A 281 -2.21 6.65 -16.55
CA LEU A 281 -3.61 6.30 -16.79
C LEU A 281 -4.28 7.28 -17.76
N ALA A 282 -4.01 8.58 -17.63
CA ALA A 282 -4.55 9.59 -18.54
C ALA A 282 -4.00 9.43 -19.96
N ALA A 283 -2.70 9.14 -20.11
CA ALA A 283 -2.07 8.87 -21.39
C ALA A 283 -2.63 7.60 -22.04
N ALA A 284 -2.72 6.50 -21.29
CA ALA A 284 -3.30 5.23 -21.74
C ALA A 284 -4.76 5.42 -22.18
N SER A 285 -5.55 6.17 -21.41
CA SER A 285 -6.95 6.47 -21.74
C SER A 285 -7.10 7.29 -23.03
N ARG A 286 -6.24 8.30 -23.24
CA ARG A 286 -6.24 9.08 -24.49
C ARG A 286 -5.86 8.21 -25.69
N HIS A 287 -4.85 7.37 -25.54
CA HIS A 287 -4.41 6.45 -26.60
C HIS A 287 -5.50 5.44 -26.96
N GLN A 288 -6.15 4.84 -25.97
CA GLN A 288 -7.24 3.90 -26.19
C GLN A 288 -8.42 4.56 -26.91
N ARG A 289 -8.81 5.78 -26.53
CA ARG A 289 -9.88 6.52 -27.25
C ARG A 289 -9.53 6.81 -28.70
N ARG A 290 -8.26 7.08 -28.99
CA ARG A 290 -7.78 7.45 -30.34
C ARG A 290 -7.57 6.25 -31.25
N THR A 291 -7.10 5.12 -30.71
CA THR A 291 -6.62 3.97 -31.51
C THR A 291 -7.43 2.69 -31.32
N GLY A 292 -8.26 2.62 -30.28
CA GLY A 292 -8.96 1.39 -29.88
C GLY A 292 -8.07 0.36 -29.17
N THR A 293 -6.78 0.63 -28.95
CA THR A 293 -5.81 -0.32 -28.40
C THR A 293 -5.25 0.11 -27.04
N CYS A 294 -4.73 -0.84 -26.26
CA CYS A 294 -4.07 -0.54 -24.98
C CYS A 294 -2.64 -0.03 -25.22
N LEU A 295 -2.31 1.14 -24.65
CA LEU A 295 -0.99 1.77 -24.82
C LEU A 295 0.16 0.87 -24.33
N HIS A 296 0.02 0.26 -23.15
CA HIS A 296 1.05 -0.64 -22.61
C HIS A 296 1.28 -1.86 -23.52
N CYS A 297 0.22 -2.43 -24.08
CA CYS A 297 0.33 -3.54 -25.04
C CYS A 297 1.00 -3.10 -26.34
N THR A 298 0.70 -1.89 -26.83
CA THR A 298 1.37 -1.33 -28.02
C THR A 298 2.87 -1.18 -27.78
N LEU A 299 3.28 -0.59 -26.65
CA LEU A 299 4.69 -0.39 -26.31
C LEU A 299 5.46 -1.71 -26.21
N ALA A 300 4.89 -2.71 -25.53
CA ALA A 300 5.50 -4.04 -25.44
C ALA A 300 5.61 -4.72 -26.82
N ALA A 301 4.57 -4.61 -27.66
CA ALA A 301 4.59 -5.18 -29.02
C ALA A 301 5.63 -4.50 -29.92
N ASP A 302 5.84 -3.20 -29.77
CA ASP A 302 6.85 -2.45 -30.52
C ASP A 302 8.26 -2.90 -30.15
N GLU A 303 8.55 -3.08 -28.86
CA GLU A 303 9.85 -3.57 -28.40
C GLU A 303 10.10 -5.01 -28.85
N ARG A 304 9.08 -5.89 -28.77
CA ARG A 304 9.16 -7.28 -29.28
C ARG A 304 9.38 -7.35 -30.79
N ARG A 305 8.80 -6.43 -31.56
CA ARG A 305 9.01 -6.36 -33.01
C ARG A 305 10.43 -5.91 -33.33
N ALA A 306 10.95 -4.94 -32.58
CA ALA A 306 12.29 -4.40 -32.77
C ALA A 306 13.40 -5.37 -32.32
N LYS A 307 13.17 -6.15 -31.25
CA LYS A 307 14.11 -7.16 -30.69
C LYS A 307 15.48 -6.63 -30.22
N VAL A 308 15.69 -5.32 -30.21
CA VAL A 308 16.98 -4.70 -29.84
C VAL A 308 17.12 -4.38 -28.35
N ARG A 309 16.01 -4.27 -27.61
CA ARG A 309 15.97 -3.94 -26.17
C ARG A 309 15.23 -4.98 -25.33
N VAL A 310 14.85 -6.11 -25.94
CA VAL A 310 14.20 -7.22 -25.24
C VAL A 310 15.27 -8.03 -24.52
N ILE A 311 15.07 -8.23 -23.22
CA ILE A 311 15.94 -9.03 -22.35
C ILE A 311 15.39 -10.46 -22.25
N LEU A 312 14.06 -10.59 -22.12
CA LEU A 312 13.36 -11.87 -22.08
C LEU A 312 11.97 -11.75 -22.73
N ASP A 313 11.53 -12.81 -23.40
CA ASP A 313 10.19 -12.99 -23.98
C ASP A 313 9.84 -14.48 -23.91
N GLN A 314 9.38 -14.92 -22.74
CA GLN A 314 9.20 -16.34 -22.40
C GLN A 314 7.99 -16.48 -21.46
N ASP A 315 7.31 -17.63 -21.53
CA ASP A 315 6.24 -18.03 -20.61
C ASP A 315 5.10 -17.01 -20.40
N GLY A 316 4.88 -16.16 -21.40
CA GLY A 316 3.84 -15.13 -21.36
C GLY A 316 4.23 -13.85 -20.63
N ILE A 317 5.52 -13.66 -20.34
CA ILE A 317 6.13 -12.45 -19.79
C ILE A 317 7.14 -11.87 -20.78
N VAL A 318 7.23 -10.55 -20.81
CA VAL A 318 8.18 -9.79 -21.62
C VAL A 318 8.93 -8.83 -20.69
N GLY A 319 10.25 -8.97 -20.65
CA GLY A 319 11.15 -8.05 -19.97
C GLY A 319 11.96 -7.27 -21.01
N TYR A 320 11.90 -5.94 -20.96
CA TYR A 320 12.60 -5.08 -21.93
C TYR A 320 13.08 -3.79 -21.28
N VAL A 321 14.14 -3.21 -21.85
CA VAL A 321 14.57 -1.83 -21.54
C VAL A 321 13.69 -0.88 -22.35
N PRO A 322 12.90 0.02 -21.74
CA PRO A 322 12.09 0.96 -22.50
C PRO A 322 12.97 1.86 -23.36
N VAL A 323 12.55 2.17 -24.59
CA VAL A 323 13.22 3.21 -25.40
C VAL A 323 13.32 4.57 -24.66
N SER A 324 12.44 4.82 -23.70
CA SER A 324 12.38 6.00 -22.85
C SER A 324 12.89 5.76 -21.42
N ALA A 325 13.80 4.79 -21.22
CA ALA A 325 14.39 4.49 -19.92
C ALA A 325 14.96 5.76 -19.26
N ARG A 326 14.63 5.95 -17.98
CA ARG A 326 15.10 7.07 -17.16
C ARG A 326 16.30 6.70 -16.29
N TRP A 327 16.49 5.40 -16.04
CA TRP A 327 17.64 4.87 -15.30
C TRP A 327 18.53 4.01 -16.20
N PRO A 328 19.86 3.96 -15.95
CA PRO A 328 20.81 3.24 -16.81
C PRO A 328 20.47 1.76 -17.05
N TYR A 329 19.83 1.11 -16.06
CA TYR A 329 19.46 -0.32 -16.11
C TYR A 329 17.96 -0.52 -15.84
N GLU A 330 17.12 0.41 -16.30
CA GLU A 330 15.67 0.28 -16.16
C GLU A 330 15.14 -0.89 -16.99
N VAL A 331 14.33 -1.75 -16.36
CA VAL A 331 13.66 -2.87 -17.03
C VAL A 331 12.18 -2.81 -16.70
N HIS A 332 11.33 -2.90 -17.72
CA HIS A 332 9.90 -3.11 -17.57
C HIS A 332 9.61 -4.59 -17.77
N VAL A 333 8.88 -5.20 -16.83
CA VAL A 333 8.41 -6.59 -16.90
C VAL A 333 6.89 -6.55 -17.01
N VAL A 334 6.36 -7.07 -18.11
CA VAL A 334 4.94 -6.99 -18.43
C VAL A 334 4.40 -8.32 -18.94
N PRO A 335 3.10 -8.62 -18.74
CA PRO A 335 2.49 -9.77 -19.38
C PRO A 335 2.41 -9.56 -20.90
N ALA A 336 2.70 -10.63 -21.65
CA ALA A 336 2.60 -10.65 -23.11
C ALA A 336 1.15 -10.49 -23.62
N ARG A 337 0.17 -10.77 -22.75
CA ARG A 337 -1.27 -10.56 -22.99
C ARG A 337 -1.78 -9.42 -22.12
N HIS A 338 -2.83 -8.76 -22.57
CA HIS A 338 -3.47 -7.69 -21.81
C HIS A 338 -4.03 -8.21 -20.49
N VAL A 339 -3.59 -7.58 -19.38
CA VAL A 339 -4.08 -7.83 -18.02
C VAL A 339 -4.27 -6.47 -17.35
N GLY A 340 -5.41 -6.26 -16.67
CA GLY A 340 -5.77 -4.99 -16.03
C GLY A 340 -5.10 -4.78 -14.67
N ALA A 341 -4.93 -5.84 -13.89
CA ALA A 341 -4.25 -5.82 -12.61
C ALA A 341 -3.62 -7.19 -12.30
N LEU A 342 -2.61 -7.22 -11.41
CA LEU A 342 -1.94 -8.47 -10.99
C LEU A 342 -2.92 -9.60 -10.62
N PRO A 343 -4.00 -9.36 -9.84
CA PRO A 343 -5.00 -10.38 -9.51
C PRO A 343 -5.73 -11.02 -10.69
N ASP A 344 -5.82 -10.32 -11.83
CA ASP A 344 -6.58 -10.72 -13.02
C ASP A 344 -5.75 -11.61 -13.96
N SER A 345 -4.44 -11.70 -13.73
CA SER A 345 -3.55 -12.59 -14.47
C SER A 345 -3.82 -14.06 -14.14
N SER A 346 -3.45 -14.98 -15.04
CA SER A 346 -3.52 -16.41 -14.74
C SER A 346 -2.41 -16.81 -13.75
N SER A 347 -2.60 -17.90 -13.00
CA SER A 347 -1.56 -18.45 -12.13
C SER A 347 -0.28 -18.85 -12.88
N ALA A 348 -0.38 -19.21 -14.16
CA ALA A 348 0.79 -19.46 -15.00
C ALA A 348 1.60 -18.18 -15.25
N VAL A 349 0.91 -17.07 -15.55
CA VAL A 349 1.55 -15.75 -15.78
C VAL A 349 2.15 -15.19 -14.48
N ARG A 350 1.57 -15.47 -13.31
CA ARG A 350 2.14 -15.04 -12.02
C ARG A 350 3.39 -15.82 -11.62
N ARG A 351 3.54 -17.04 -12.12
CA ARG A 351 4.69 -17.92 -11.87
C ARG A 351 5.87 -17.62 -12.80
N ALA A 352 5.58 -17.26 -14.05
CA ALA A 352 6.56 -16.93 -15.08
C ALA A 352 7.36 -15.66 -14.72
#